data_AF-A0A2T5IRN6-F1
#
_entry.id   AF-A0A2T5IRN6-F1
#
_cell.length_a   1.000
_cell.length_b   1.000
_cell.length_c   1.000
_cell.angle_alpha   90.00
_cell.angle_beta   90.00
_cell.angle_gamma   90.00
#
_symmetry.space_group_name_H-M   'P 1'
#
loop_
_entity.id
_entity.type
_entity.pdbx_description
1 polymer ?
#
loop_
_entity_poly.entity_id
_entity_poly.type
_entity_poly.pdbx_seq_one_letter_code
_entity_poly.pdbx_strand_id
1 'polypeptide(L)'
;MTKVIFACDESGAKGYADKGETYPGEVGVFAGFLIIDECVGDSLPKFMEIYNRYKPTKGKHHITDLDNHLKESLRQEVYQTIRDFTLPCFWYAIHVEGLHAYHISTAVIVQKANEILQEVNSEKVSHIKCGSPRTNPASMHIELFCGLYGHLIAFLEERERKEVDIEIRIDQIDNPIVEDFEAIAKKLLSQDPVVHKTTGWNTVVDTGRKLTRKG
;
A
#
# COMPACT_ATOMS: atom_id res chain seq x y z
N MET A 1 2.22 16.37 -18.76
CA MET A 1 2.05 15.26 -17.81
C MET A 1 3.26 14.35 -17.92
N THR A 2 4.07 14.25 -16.86
CA THR A 2 5.26 13.40 -16.82
C THR A 2 4.82 11.97 -16.56
N LYS A 3 5.13 11.05 -17.48
CA LYS A 3 4.90 9.63 -17.24
C LYS A 3 5.98 9.05 -16.33
N VAL A 4 5.57 8.24 -15.37
CA VAL A 4 6.45 7.61 -14.41
C VAL A 4 6.05 6.14 -14.31
N ILE A 5 6.99 5.24 -14.58
CA ILE A 5 6.80 3.80 -14.45
C ILE A 5 7.56 3.35 -13.23
N PHE A 6 6.88 2.78 -12.24
CA PHE A 6 7.50 2.19 -11.08
C PHE A 6 7.39 0.66 -11.18
N ALA A 7 8.51 0.01 -11.46
CA ALA A 7 8.59 -1.44 -11.50
C ALA A 7 9.07 -1.95 -10.14
N CYS A 8 8.21 -2.67 -9.43
CA CYS A 8 8.47 -3.12 -8.07
C CYS A 8 8.01 -4.56 -7.84
N ASP A 9 8.60 -5.17 -6.82
CA ASP A 9 8.35 -6.54 -6.39
C ASP A 9 8.36 -6.60 -4.86
N GLU A 10 7.61 -7.54 -4.31
CA GLU A 10 7.47 -7.75 -2.88
C GLU A 10 8.03 -9.11 -2.43
N SER A 11 8.72 -9.10 -1.29
CA SER A 11 9.31 -10.30 -0.70
C SER A 11 8.99 -10.37 0.78
N GLY A 12 8.70 -11.58 1.29
CA GLY A 12 8.41 -11.80 2.71
C GLY A 12 7.10 -11.16 3.20
N ALA A 13 6.23 -10.71 2.29
CA ALA A 13 5.10 -9.84 2.61
C ALA A 13 3.75 -10.56 2.81
N LYS A 14 3.72 -11.87 3.05
CA LYS A 14 2.47 -12.64 2.95
C LYS A 14 1.65 -12.67 4.24
N GLY A 15 0.41 -12.20 4.16
CA GLY A 15 -0.60 -12.41 5.19
C GLY A 15 -1.02 -11.13 5.91
N TYR A 16 -1.33 -11.28 7.19
CA TYR A 16 -2.02 -10.29 8.00
C TYR A 16 -1.29 -10.07 9.31
N ALA A 17 -1.45 -8.87 9.89
CA ALA A 17 -0.80 -8.44 11.11
C ALA A 17 -1.26 -9.19 12.39
N ASP A 18 -2.19 -10.14 12.29
CA ASP A 18 -2.56 -11.03 13.40
C ASP A 18 -1.62 -12.25 13.52
N LYS A 19 -0.68 -12.39 12.59
CA LYS A 19 0.35 -13.43 12.61
C LYS A 19 1.70 -12.82 12.99
N GLY A 20 2.38 -13.45 13.95
CA GLY A 20 3.77 -13.15 14.28
C GLY A 20 4.75 -13.72 13.26
N GLU A 21 6.04 -13.50 13.51
CA GLU A 21 7.11 -14.00 12.64
C GLU A 21 7.21 -15.54 12.62
N THR A 22 7.52 -16.10 11.45
CA THR A 22 7.80 -17.52 11.25
C THR A 22 9.23 -17.88 11.64
N TYR A 23 10.13 -16.91 11.55
CA TYR A 23 11.53 -17.02 11.95
C TYR A 23 12.02 -15.69 12.54
N PRO A 24 13.01 -15.72 13.46
CA PRO A 24 13.52 -14.51 14.09
C PRO A 24 14.02 -13.46 13.10
N GLY A 25 13.47 -12.25 13.20
CA GLY A 25 13.84 -11.13 12.36
C GLY A 25 13.19 -11.16 10.98
N GLU A 26 11.99 -11.73 10.86
CA GLU A 26 11.25 -11.73 9.60
C GLU A 26 10.87 -10.30 9.18
N VAL A 27 11.17 -9.98 7.92
CA VAL A 27 10.93 -8.67 7.33
C VAL A 27 10.19 -8.83 6.02
N GLY A 28 9.07 -8.12 5.88
CA GLY A 28 8.45 -7.88 4.59
C GLY A 28 9.14 -6.70 3.91
N VAL A 29 9.43 -6.81 2.62
CA VAL A 29 10.06 -5.76 1.82
C VAL A 29 9.26 -5.57 0.53
N PHE A 30 9.08 -4.32 0.13
CA PHE A 30 8.58 -3.95 -1.18
C PHE A 30 9.60 -3.00 -1.79
N ALA A 31 10.18 -3.36 -2.93
CA ALA A 31 11.27 -2.62 -3.54
C ALA A 31 11.12 -2.55 -5.05
N GLY A 32 11.69 -1.51 -5.64
CA GLY A 32 11.63 -1.30 -7.08
C GLY A 32 12.48 -0.13 -7.54
N PHE A 33 12.40 0.15 -8.84
CA PHE A 33 13.05 1.30 -9.44
C PHE A 33 12.08 2.07 -10.33
N LEU A 34 12.33 3.37 -10.41
CA LEU A 34 11.51 4.33 -11.10
C LEU A 34 12.12 4.65 -12.46
N ILE A 35 11.31 4.60 -13.51
CA ILE A 35 11.67 5.04 -14.84
C ILE A 35 10.81 6.27 -15.14
N ILE A 36 11.46 7.43 -15.23
CA ILE A 36 10.82 8.69 -15.60
C ILE A 36 10.84 8.78 -17.13
N ASP A 37 9.78 9.33 -17.74
CA ASP A 37 9.55 9.42 -19.19
C ASP A 37 10.81 9.78 -20.00
N GLU A 38 11.61 10.71 -19.49
CA GLU A 38 12.88 11.20 -20.02
C GLU A 38 13.89 10.07 -20.33
N CYS A 39 13.84 8.96 -19.59
CA CYS A 39 14.75 7.82 -19.71
C CYS A 39 14.06 6.54 -20.24
N VAL A 40 12.73 6.52 -20.41
CA VAL A 40 11.99 5.31 -20.81
C VAL A 40 12.42 4.81 -22.18
N GLY A 41 12.59 5.73 -23.14
CA GLY A 41 12.94 5.39 -24.52
C GLY A 41 14.27 4.64 -24.66
N ASP A 42 15.25 4.96 -23.81
CA ASP A 42 16.60 4.42 -23.89
C ASP A 42 16.86 3.25 -22.92
N SER A 43 16.27 3.31 -21.71
CA SER A 43 16.46 2.28 -20.69
C SER A 43 15.67 1.00 -20.95
N LEU A 44 14.44 1.12 -21.46
CA LEU A 44 13.59 -0.05 -21.70
C LEU A 44 14.21 -1.03 -22.71
N PRO A 45 14.77 -0.62 -23.87
CA PRO A 45 15.48 -1.52 -24.76
C PRO A 45 16.63 -2.27 -24.07
N LYS A 46 17.37 -1.62 -23.16
CA LYS A 46 18.47 -2.24 -22.41
C LYS A 46 17.98 -3.31 -21.44
N PHE A 47 16.93 -3.03 -20.67
CA PHE A 47 16.32 -4.05 -19.83
C PHE A 47 15.73 -5.21 -20.64
N MET A 48 15.15 -4.93 -21.82
CA MET A 48 14.66 -5.98 -22.71
C MET A 48 15.79 -6.82 -23.31
N GLU A 49 16.95 -6.24 -23.60
CA GLU A 49 18.13 -6.97 -24.04
C GLU A 49 18.62 -7.94 -22.95
N ILE A 50 18.74 -7.46 -21.72
CA ILE A 50 19.11 -8.27 -20.55
C ILE A 50 18.07 -9.39 -20.35
N TYR A 51 16.79 -9.05 -20.31
CA TYR A 51 15.71 -10.03 -20.16
C TYR A 51 15.79 -11.13 -21.22
N ASN A 52 15.98 -10.76 -22.49
CA ASN A 52 16.07 -11.72 -23.59
C ASN A 52 17.31 -12.62 -23.53
N ARG A 53 18.41 -12.13 -22.96
CA ARG A 53 19.65 -12.90 -22.78
C ARG A 53 19.53 -13.96 -21.70
N TYR A 54 18.84 -13.62 -20.60
CA TYR A 54 18.72 -14.48 -19.42
C TYR A 54 17.41 -15.26 -19.37
N LYS A 55 16.50 -15.08 -20.33
CA LYS A 55 15.21 -15.79 -20.30
C LYS A 55 15.39 -17.31 -20.40
N PRO A 56 14.77 -18.09 -19.49
CA PRO A 56 14.80 -19.54 -19.60
C PRO A 56 14.02 -19.98 -20.84
N THR A 57 14.42 -21.13 -21.40
CA THR A 57 13.77 -21.71 -22.59
C THR A 57 12.36 -22.24 -22.30
N LYS A 58 12.03 -22.52 -21.03
CA LYS A 58 10.71 -22.93 -20.56
C LYS A 58 10.45 -22.40 -19.15
N GLY A 59 9.21 -22.05 -18.85
CA GLY A 59 8.74 -21.69 -17.50
C GLY A 59 8.74 -20.19 -17.20
N LYS A 60 8.40 -19.86 -15.94
CA LYS A 60 8.46 -18.49 -15.41
C LYS A 60 9.92 -18.08 -15.21
N HIS A 61 10.22 -16.80 -15.38
CA HIS A 61 11.56 -16.26 -15.21
C HIS A 61 11.80 -15.93 -13.73
N HIS A 62 12.37 -16.86 -12.97
CA HIS A 62 12.83 -16.55 -11.60
C HIS A 62 14.35 -16.60 -11.54
N ILE A 63 14.99 -15.56 -10.99
CA ILE A 63 16.45 -15.47 -10.91
C ILE A 63 17.05 -16.64 -10.13
N THR A 64 16.32 -17.24 -9.18
CA THR A 64 16.80 -18.41 -8.43
C THR A 64 17.03 -19.64 -9.29
N ASP A 65 16.41 -19.70 -10.46
CA ASP A 65 16.45 -20.86 -11.35
C ASP A 65 17.66 -20.82 -12.29
N LEU A 66 18.36 -19.68 -12.34
CA LEU A 66 19.62 -19.53 -13.08
C LEU A 66 20.80 -20.17 -12.33
N ASP A 67 21.80 -20.63 -13.08
CA ASP A 67 23.08 -21.04 -12.50
C ASP A 67 23.75 -19.88 -11.76
N ASN A 68 24.53 -20.16 -10.71
CA ASN A 68 25.13 -19.13 -9.86
C ASN A 68 25.96 -18.09 -10.64
N HIS A 69 26.70 -18.51 -11.66
CA HIS A 69 27.43 -17.58 -12.53
C HIS A 69 26.47 -16.65 -13.29
N LEU A 70 25.40 -17.19 -13.88
CA LEU A 70 24.41 -16.41 -14.63
C LEU A 70 23.59 -15.48 -13.73
N LYS A 71 23.31 -15.88 -12.49
CA LYS A 71 22.69 -15.01 -11.47
C LYS A 71 23.53 -13.77 -11.22
N GLU A 72 24.83 -13.95 -11.03
CA GLU A 72 25.73 -12.83 -10.75
C GLU A 72 25.87 -11.93 -11.98
N SER A 73 26.03 -12.50 -13.17
CA SER A 73 26.06 -11.73 -14.41
C SER A 73 24.77 -10.91 -14.63
N LEU A 74 23.59 -11.53 -14.44
CA LEU A 74 22.30 -10.83 -14.54
C LEU A 74 22.21 -9.66 -13.55
N ARG A 75 22.57 -9.88 -12.28
CA ARG A 75 22.54 -8.81 -11.26
C ARG A 75 23.46 -7.66 -11.65
N GLN A 76 24.69 -7.94 -12.05
CA GLN A 76 25.65 -6.91 -12.43
C GLN A 76 25.15 -6.10 -13.63
N GLU A 77 24.57 -6.74 -14.65
CA GLU A 77 24.01 -6.04 -15.80
C GLU A 77 22.81 -5.17 -15.44
N VAL A 78 21.90 -5.67 -14.59
CA VAL A 78 20.76 -4.88 -14.09
C VAL A 78 21.24 -3.69 -13.27
N TYR A 79 22.17 -3.90 -12.34
CA TYR A 79 22.71 -2.83 -11.50
C TYR A 79 23.49 -1.80 -12.31
N GLN A 80 24.25 -2.24 -13.31
CA GLN A 80 24.96 -1.34 -14.20
C GLN A 80 23.99 -0.50 -15.02
N THR A 81 22.93 -1.10 -15.56
CA THR A 81 21.88 -0.39 -16.30
C THR A 81 21.19 0.66 -15.41
N ILE A 82 20.84 0.31 -14.18
CA ILE A 82 20.28 1.25 -13.19
C ILE A 82 21.23 2.44 -12.97
N ARG A 83 22.54 2.20 -12.85
CA ARG A 83 23.55 3.27 -12.67
C ARG A 83 23.73 4.12 -13.92
N ASP A 84 23.81 3.51 -15.09
CA ASP A 84 24.01 4.20 -16.38
C ASP A 84 22.89 5.19 -16.67
N PHE A 85 21.65 4.81 -16.33
CA PHE A 85 20.47 5.66 -16.48
C PHE A 85 20.13 6.47 -15.22
N THR A 86 20.92 6.34 -14.15
CA THR A 86 20.68 7.03 -12.86
C THR A 86 19.25 6.83 -12.34
N LEU A 87 18.73 5.60 -12.45
CA LEU A 87 17.34 5.31 -12.10
C LEU A 87 17.15 5.38 -10.58
N PRO A 88 16.14 6.11 -10.07
CA PRO A 88 15.83 6.13 -8.65
C PRO A 88 15.36 4.75 -8.17
N CYS A 89 15.99 4.22 -7.13
CA CYS A 89 15.55 2.99 -6.46
C CYS A 89 14.84 3.31 -5.16
N PHE A 90 13.72 2.63 -4.92
CA PHE A 90 12.92 2.77 -3.71
C PHE A 90 12.76 1.42 -3.04
N TRP A 91 12.70 1.46 -1.72
CA TRP A 91 12.27 0.32 -0.94
C TRP A 91 11.53 0.80 0.31
N TYR A 92 10.67 -0.07 0.81
CA TYR A 92 10.04 0.06 2.11
C TYR A 92 10.03 -1.32 2.75
N ALA A 93 10.29 -1.38 4.05
CA ALA A 93 10.34 -2.63 4.79
C ALA A 93 9.65 -2.50 6.13
N ILE A 94 9.02 -3.59 6.56
CA ILE A 94 8.35 -3.71 7.85
C ILE A 94 8.88 -4.95 8.57
N HIS A 95 9.15 -4.81 9.86
CA HIS A 95 9.41 -5.95 10.72
C HIS A 95 8.07 -6.63 11.03
N VAL A 96 7.93 -7.92 10.70
CA VAL A 96 6.65 -8.65 10.83
C VAL A 96 6.19 -8.65 12.29
N GLU A 97 7.08 -9.00 13.21
CA GLU A 97 6.76 -9.00 14.64
C GLU A 97 6.45 -7.58 15.17
N GLY A 98 7.08 -6.56 14.59
CA GLY A 98 6.81 -5.16 14.95
C GLY A 98 5.39 -4.74 14.55
N LEU A 99 4.98 -5.07 13.32
CA LEU A 99 3.62 -4.81 12.84
C LEU A 99 2.58 -5.63 13.62
N HIS A 100 2.90 -6.88 13.94
CA HIS A 100 2.04 -7.73 14.76
C HIS A 100 1.82 -7.13 16.16
N ALA A 101 2.89 -6.78 16.86
CA ALA A 101 2.81 -6.15 18.18
C ALA A 101 2.00 -4.84 18.15
N TYR A 102 2.19 -4.01 17.12
CA TYR A 102 1.40 -2.81 16.92
C TYR A 102 -0.09 -3.12 16.72
N HIS A 103 -0.43 -4.10 15.89
CA HIS A 103 -1.80 -4.54 15.68
C HIS A 103 -2.47 -5.00 16.97
N ILE A 104 -1.82 -5.88 17.74
CA ILE A 104 -2.33 -6.36 19.03
C ILE A 104 -2.55 -5.21 20.00
N SER A 105 -1.58 -4.29 20.11
CA SER A 105 -1.70 -3.14 21.01
C SER A 105 -2.89 -2.24 20.65
N THR A 106 -3.12 -2.01 19.35
CA THR A 106 -4.23 -1.21 18.84
C THR A 106 -5.57 -1.91 19.07
N ALA A 107 -5.64 -3.23 18.84
CA ALA A 107 -6.82 -4.04 19.08
C ALA A 107 -7.26 -3.98 20.56
N VAL A 108 -6.30 -4.08 21.50
CA VAL A 108 -6.58 -3.95 22.94
C VAL A 108 -7.12 -2.57 23.29
N ILE A 109 -6.56 -1.49 22.71
CA ILE A 109 -7.04 -0.12 22.95
C ILE A 109 -8.48 0.04 22.44
N VAL A 110 -8.76 -0.43 21.22
CA VAL A 110 -10.11 -0.37 20.62
C VAL A 110 -11.11 -1.18 21.44
N GLN A 111 -10.72 -2.38 21.90
CA GLN A 111 -11.57 -3.21 22.75
C GLN A 111 -11.93 -2.49 24.05
N LYS A 112 -10.94 -1.94 24.77
CA LYS A 112 -11.18 -1.19 26.02
C LYS A 112 -12.08 0.03 25.80
N ALA A 113 -11.87 0.78 24.71
CA ALA A 113 -12.72 1.90 24.37
C ALA A 113 -14.18 1.46 24.14
N ASN A 114 -14.39 0.33 23.48
CA ASN A 114 -15.72 -0.23 23.27
C ASN A 114 -16.38 -0.71 24.57
N GLU A 115 -15.63 -1.36 25.47
CA GLU A 115 -16.12 -1.78 26.79
C GLU A 115 -16.59 -0.57 27.62
N ILE A 116 -15.79 0.50 27.67
CA ILE A 116 -16.16 1.76 28.35
C ILE A 116 -17.43 2.36 27.72
N LEU A 117 -17.53 2.39 26.39
CA LEU A 117 -18.73 2.88 25.70
C LEU A 117 -19.96 2.00 26.00
N GLN A 118 -19.79 0.69 26.15
CA GLN A 118 -20.88 -0.21 26.53
C GLN A 118 -21.33 0.03 27.97
N GLU A 119 -20.40 0.22 28.92
CA GLU A 119 -20.72 0.55 30.31
C GLU A 119 -21.49 1.88 30.40
N VAL A 120 -21.02 2.94 29.72
CA VAL A 120 -21.68 4.25 29.72
C VAL A 120 -23.06 4.20 29.06
N ASN A 121 -23.22 3.40 27.99
CA ASN A 121 -24.51 3.21 27.32
C ASN A 121 -25.41 2.17 28.01
N SER A 122 -24.90 1.38 28.96
CA SER A 122 -25.73 0.43 29.72
C SER A 122 -26.69 1.15 30.69
N GLU A 123 -26.35 2.38 31.11
CA GLU A 123 -27.19 3.25 31.96
C GLU A 123 -28.17 4.14 31.18
N LYS A 124 -28.01 4.27 29.86
CA LYS A 124 -28.90 5.06 28.98
C LYS A 124 -29.11 4.34 27.66
N VAL A 125 -30.35 3.95 27.36
CA VAL A 125 -30.75 3.34 26.07
C VAL A 125 -30.41 4.29 24.92
N SER A 126 -29.19 4.15 24.39
CA SER A 126 -28.73 4.85 23.20
C SER A 126 -29.39 4.19 22.00
N HIS A 127 -30.31 4.91 21.34
CA HIS A 127 -30.92 4.48 20.07
C HIS A 127 -29.98 4.60 18.87
N ILE A 128 -28.70 4.91 19.09
CA ILE A 128 -27.71 5.02 18.04
C ILE A 128 -27.22 3.62 17.69
N LYS A 129 -27.53 3.15 16.47
CA LYS A 129 -26.94 1.93 15.92
C LYS A 129 -25.44 2.16 15.71
N CYS A 130 -24.62 1.80 16.68
CA CYS A 130 -23.21 1.58 16.45
C CYS A 130 -23.06 0.28 15.65
N GLY A 131 -22.49 0.38 14.44
CA GLY A 131 -22.16 -0.81 13.66
C GLY A 131 -21.21 -1.73 14.42
N SER A 132 -21.23 -3.03 14.12
CA SER A 132 -20.29 -3.98 14.70
C SER A 132 -18.85 -3.55 14.42
N PRO A 133 -17.94 -3.59 15.41
CA PRO A 133 -16.53 -3.33 15.16
C PRO A 133 -16.02 -4.32 14.11
N ARG A 134 -15.54 -3.81 12.97
CA ARG A 134 -14.79 -4.60 12.00
C ARG A 134 -13.32 -4.21 12.15
N THR A 135 -12.60 -4.96 12.96
CA THR A 135 -11.15 -4.90 13.01
C THR A 135 -10.60 -6.04 12.18
N ASN A 136 -10.69 -5.91 10.85
CA ASN A 136 -9.92 -6.80 10.00
C ASN A 136 -8.44 -6.51 10.25
N PRO A 137 -7.59 -7.53 10.43
CA PRO A 137 -6.17 -7.31 10.61
C PRO A 137 -5.59 -6.63 9.36
N ALA A 138 -4.60 -5.75 9.58
CA ALA A 138 -3.93 -5.06 8.48
C ALA A 138 -3.24 -6.09 7.58
N SER A 139 -3.35 -5.95 6.26
CA SER A 139 -2.61 -6.78 5.32
C SER A 139 -1.19 -6.25 5.16
N MET A 140 -0.20 -7.13 5.24
CA MET A 140 1.20 -6.74 5.11
C MET A 140 1.53 -6.17 3.72
N HIS A 141 0.93 -6.70 2.64
CA HIS A 141 1.06 -6.14 1.28
C HIS A 141 0.60 -4.69 1.22
N ILE A 142 -0.55 -4.41 1.84
CA ILE A 142 -1.20 -3.10 1.83
C ILE A 142 -0.36 -2.07 2.59
N GLU A 143 0.13 -2.43 3.78
CA GLU A 143 1.00 -1.55 4.58
C GLU A 143 2.32 -1.26 3.86
N LEU A 144 2.93 -2.28 3.26
CA LEU A 144 4.16 -2.11 2.49
C LEU A 144 3.96 -1.20 1.28
N PHE A 145 2.87 -1.42 0.53
CA PHE A 145 2.52 -0.58 -0.60
C PHE A 145 2.27 0.86 -0.17
N CYS A 146 1.54 1.08 0.93
CA CYS A 146 1.28 2.41 1.48
C CYS A 146 2.58 3.17 1.79
N GLY A 147 3.52 2.53 2.49
CA GLY A 147 4.82 3.13 2.79
C GLY A 147 5.64 3.43 1.53
N LEU A 148 5.72 2.46 0.62
CA LEU A 148 6.47 2.60 -0.63
C LEU A 148 5.89 3.70 -1.54
N TYR A 149 4.58 3.72 -1.71
CA TYR A 149 3.89 4.71 -2.53
C TYR A 149 3.97 6.12 -1.91
N GLY A 150 3.91 6.22 -0.58
CA GLY A 150 4.17 7.46 0.13
C GLY A 150 5.57 8.02 -0.13
N HIS A 151 6.60 7.16 -0.11
CA HIS A 151 7.98 7.55 -0.48
C HIS A 151 8.07 8.02 -1.93
N LEU A 152 7.39 7.35 -2.85
CA LEU A 152 7.33 7.76 -4.26
C LEU A 152 6.72 9.15 -4.41
N ILE A 153 5.57 9.42 -3.77
CA ILE A 153 4.91 10.74 -3.83
C ILE A 153 5.83 11.81 -3.24
N ALA A 154 6.42 11.57 -2.07
CA ALA A 154 7.32 12.52 -1.43
C ALA A 154 8.51 12.86 -2.35
N PHE A 155 9.09 11.86 -3.00
CA PHE A 155 10.18 12.05 -3.95
C PHE A 155 9.80 12.91 -5.17
N LEU A 156 8.59 12.74 -5.69
CA LEU A 156 8.06 13.50 -6.82
C LEU A 156 7.76 14.95 -6.41
N GLU A 157 7.16 15.15 -5.24
CA GLU A 157 6.90 16.48 -4.66
C GLU A 157 8.19 17.25 -4.40
N GLU A 158 9.21 16.62 -3.81
CA GLU A 158 10.54 17.22 -3.59
C GLU A 158 11.21 17.71 -4.88
N ARG A 159 10.81 17.16 -6.04
CA ARG A 159 11.32 17.52 -7.38
C ARG A 159 10.34 18.39 -8.17
N GLU A 160 9.33 18.93 -7.49
CA GLU A 160 8.29 19.77 -8.06
C GLU A 160 7.55 19.13 -9.26
N ARG A 161 7.46 17.80 -9.28
CA ARG A 161 6.75 17.04 -10.33
C ARG A 161 5.27 16.90 -9.94
N LYS A 162 4.47 17.92 -10.24
CA LYS A 162 3.06 18.03 -9.79
C LYS A 162 2.03 17.42 -10.75
N GLU A 163 2.36 17.28 -12.03
CA GLU A 163 1.48 16.69 -13.04
C GLU A 163 2.05 15.37 -13.55
N VAL A 164 1.80 14.30 -12.79
CA VAL A 164 2.37 12.97 -13.03
C VAL A 164 1.31 11.95 -13.40
N ASP A 165 1.67 11.06 -14.33
CA ASP A 165 0.96 9.80 -14.61
C ASP A 165 1.80 8.66 -14.05
N ILE A 166 1.33 7.99 -12.99
CA ILE A 166 2.09 6.96 -12.29
C ILE A 166 1.54 5.58 -12.68
N GLU A 167 2.35 4.82 -13.40
CA GLU A 167 2.11 3.42 -13.74
C GLU A 167 2.92 2.53 -12.79
N ILE A 168 2.23 1.76 -11.94
CA ILE A 168 2.88 0.79 -11.05
C ILE A 168 2.83 -0.60 -11.69
N ARG A 169 3.98 -1.25 -11.84
CA ARG A 169 4.12 -2.61 -12.35
C ARG A 169 4.60 -3.52 -11.23
N ILE A 170 3.72 -4.43 -10.85
CA ILE A 170 3.92 -5.43 -9.79
C ILE A 170 3.65 -6.83 -10.34
N ASP A 171 4.07 -7.84 -9.59
CA ASP A 171 3.71 -9.23 -9.87
C ASP A 171 2.19 -9.46 -9.76
N GLN A 172 1.72 -10.61 -10.25
CA GLN A 172 0.29 -10.92 -10.20
C GLN A 172 -0.20 -11.05 -8.76
N ILE A 173 -1.05 -10.11 -8.35
CA ILE A 173 -1.75 -10.10 -7.07
C ILE A 173 -3.27 -10.28 -7.25
N ASP A 174 -3.95 -10.72 -6.20
CA ASP A 174 -5.40 -10.91 -6.21
C ASP A 174 -6.14 -9.56 -6.36
N ASN A 175 -7.23 -9.54 -7.13
CA ASN A 175 -8.02 -8.33 -7.40
C ASN A 175 -8.39 -7.51 -6.15
N PRO A 176 -8.81 -8.10 -5.01
CA PRO A 176 -9.11 -7.30 -3.81
C PRO A 176 -7.92 -6.49 -3.30
N ILE A 177 -6.69 -7.01 -3.41
CA ILE A 177 -5.48 -6.30 -3.01
C ILE A 177 -5.22 -5.12 -3.95
N VAL A 178 -5.49 -5.30 -5.26
CA VAL A 178 -5.41 -4.21 -6.25
C VAL A 178 -6.38 -3.09 -5.91
N GLU A 179 -7.62 -3.41 -5.55
CA GLU A 179 -8.62 -2.41 -5.14
C GLU A 179 -8.18 -1.62 -3.91
N ASP A 180 -7.57 -2.29 -2.93
CA ASP A 180 -7.02 -1.63 -1.74
C ASP A 180 -5.80 -0.74 -2.08
N PHE A 181 -4.94 -1.17 -3.01
CA PHE A 181 -3.83 -0.34 -3.51
C PHE A 181 -4.35 0.91 -4.21
N GLU A 182 -5.36 0.79 -5.06
CA GLU A 182 -6.00 1.96 -5.68
C GLU A 182 -6.62 2.90 -4.65
N ALA A 183 -7.26 2.36 -3.61
CA ALA A 183 -7.85 3.15 -2.53
C ALA A 183 -6.78 3.95 -1.78
N ILE A 184 -5.62 3.34 -1.49
CA ILE A 184 -4.47 4.00 -0.89
C ILE A 184 -3.91 5.08 -1.82
N ALA A 185 -3.71 4.75 -3.10
CA ALA A 185 -3.16 5.70 -4.06
C ALA A 185 -4.06 6.94 -4.19
N LYS A 186 -5.39 6.72 -4.30
CA LYS A 186 -6.38 7.80 -4.28
C LYS A 186 -6.31 8.61 -2.98
N LYS A 187 -6.24 7.95 -1.83
CA LYS A 187 -6.14 8.63 -0.52
C LYS A 187 -4.89 9.51 -0.42
N LEU A 188 -3.74 9.04 -0.90
CA LEU A 188 -2.47 9.75 -0.79
C LEU A 188 -2.32 10.86 -1.84
N LEU A 189 -2.92 10.71 -3.03
CA LEU A 189 -2.95 11.75 -4.06
C LEU A 189 -4.06 12.78 -3.86
N SER A 190 -5.12 12.42 -3.15
CA SER A 190 -6.28 13.28 -2.97
C SER A 190 -5.91 14.51 -2.12
N GLN A 191 -6.25 15.68 -2.65
CA GLN A 191 -6.28 16.93 -1.89
C GLN A 191 -7.67 17.20 -1.26
N ASP A 192 -8.63 16.31 -1.51
CA ASP A 192 -9.98 16.46 -0.95
C ASP A 192 -9.93 16.26 0.57
N PRO A 193 -10.64 17.08 1.35
CA PRO A 193 -10.75 16.87 2.78
C PRO A 193 -11.41 15.52 3.06
N VAL A 194 -10.82 14.75 3.98
CA VAL A 194 -11.44 13.51 4.46
C VAL A 194 -12.72 13.87 5.24
N VAL A 195 -13.88 13.69 4.61
CA VAL A 195 -15.17 13.96 5.24
C VAL A 195 -15.68 12.70 5.94
N HIS A 196 -15.50 12.62 7.25
CA HIS A 196 -16.20 11.64 8.07
C HIS A 196 -17.65 12.09 8.28
N LYS A 197 -18.60 11.46 7.56
CA LYS A 197 -20.03 11.66 7.81
C LYS A 197 -20.46 10.82 9.00
N THR A 198 -20.46 11.41 10.19
CA THR A 198 -21.08 10.81 11.37
C THR A 198 -22.57 11.10 11.35
N THR A 199 -23.40 10.13 11.00
CA THR A 199 -24.86 10.21 11.18
C THR A 199 -25.23 9.65 12.55
N GLY A 200 -25.70 10.52 13.45
CA GLY A 200 -26.06 10.09 14.81
C GLY A 200 -26.70 11.16 15.72
N TRP A 201 -26.64 12.45 15.35
CA TRP A 201 -27.33 13.51 16.10
C TRP A 201 -28.73 13.78 15.54
N ASN A 202 -29.63 12.80 15.66
CA ASN A 202 -31.07 13.06 15.60
C ASN A 202 -31.61 12.98 17.02
N THR A 203 -31.46 14.05 17.80
CA THR A 203 -32.34 14.30 18.94
C THR A 203 -33.70 14.68 18.35
N VAL A 204 -34.54 13.67 18.11
CA VAL A 204 -35.96 13.88 17.84
C VAL A 204 -36.55 14.47 19.11
N VAL A 205 -36.58 15.79 19.22
CA VAL A 205 -37.54 16.48 20.08
C VAL A 205 -38.83 16.52 19.26
N ASP A 206 -39.60 15.45 19.32
CA ASP A 206 -40.97 15.49 18.82
C ASP A 206 -41.79 16.38 19.76
N THR A 207 -41.82 17.67 19.44
CA THR A 207 -42.95 18.51 19.82
C THR A 207 -43.43 19.19 18.55
N GLY A 208 -44.48 18.59 18.00
CA GLY A 208 -45.02 18.94 16.71
C GLY A 208 -45.29 20.44 16.54
N ARG A 209 -45.01 20.91 15.32
CA ARG A 209 -45.80 21.95 14.66
C ARG A 209 -45.65 21.79 13.16
N LYS A 210 -46.78 21.51 12.51
CA LYS A 210 -46.95 21.65 11.06
C LYS A 210 -46.43 23.02 10.62
N LEU A 211 -45.47 23.04 9.70
CA LEU A 211 -45.19 24.21 8.88
C LEU A 211 -45.59 23.89 7.44
N THR A 212 -46.72 24.47 7.07
CA THR A 212 -47.27 24.54 5.72
C THR A 212 -46.26 25.18 4.77
N ARG A 213 -46.02 24.53 3.64
CA ARG A 213 -45.32 25.09 2.49
C ARG A 213 -46.26 26.08 1.77
N LYS A 214 -45.83 27.33 1.60
CA LYS A 214 -46.42 28.30 0.67
C LYS A 214 -45.29 29.06 -0.01
N GLY A 215 -45.38 29.16 -1.34
CA GLY A 215 -44.64 30.10 -2.20
C GLY A 215 -43.19 29.74 -2.43
#